data_AF-A0A382YNF0-F1
#
_entry.id   AF-A0A382YNF0-F1
#
_cell.length_a   1.000
_cell.length_b   1.000
_cell.length_c   1.000
_cell.angle_alpha   90.00
_cell.angle_beta   90.00
_cell.angle_gamma   90.00
#
_symmetry.space_group_name_H-M   'P 1'
#
loop_
_entity.id
_entity.type
_entity.pdbx_description
1 polymer ?
#
loop_
_entity_poly.entity_id
_entity_poly.type
_entity_poly.pdbx_seq_one_letter_code
_entity_poly.pdbx_strand_id
1 'polypeptide(L)' 'MNKLSSSQRSYLRSQAHHLDPVVLIGKNGISDGTIEAVNKALDARELIKVKFREFKDEK' A
#
# COMPACT_ATOMS: atom_id res chain seq x y z
N MET A 1 -12.79 14.00 -3.93
CA MET A 1 -12.02 13.08 -3.04
C MET A 1 -12.66 13.09 -1.66
N ASN A 2 -13.37 12.02 -1.30
CA ASN A 2 -13.88 11.87 0.07
C ASN A 2 -12.73 11.50 0.99
N LYS A 3 -12.40 12.39 1.93
CA LYS A 3 -11.36 12.14 2.93
C LYS A 3 -11.93 11.23 4.01
N LEU A 4 -11.16 10.21 4.40
CA LEU A 4 -11.42 9.39 5.58
C LEU A 4 -11.30 10.27 6.84
N SER A 5 -12.22 10.10 7.78
CA SER A 5 -12.08 10.67 9.13
C SER A 5 -10.90 10.02 9.88
N SER A 6 -10.45 10.65 10.96
CA SER A 6 -9.41 10.10 11.83
C SER A 6 -9.78 8.71 12.39
N SER A 7 -11.05 8.52 12.79
CA SER A 7 -11.55 7.25 13.32
C SER A 7 -11.56 6.16 12.25
N GLN A 8 -12.07 6.46 11.05
CA GLN A 8 -12.08 5.52 9.92
C GLN A 8 -10.65 5.11 9.53
N ARG A 9 -9.72 6.05 9.52
CA ARG A 9 -8.32 5.78 9.19
C ARG A 9 -7.65 4.87 10.23
N SER A 10 -7.93 5.10 11.52
CA SER A 10 -7.43 4.25 12.61
C SER A 10 -7.98 2.82 12.51
N TYR A 11 -9.29 2.69 12.27
CA TYR A 11 -9.94 1.40 12.08
C TYR A 11 -9.38 0.62 10.88
N LEU A 12 -9.25 1.26 9.71
CA LEU A 12 -8.67 0.61 8.53
C LEU A 12 -7.20 0.23 8.76
N ARG A 13 -6.46 1.04 9.54
CA ARG A 13 -5.07 0.73 9.91
C ARG A 13 -4.99 -0.51 10.81
N SER A 14 -5.89 -0.67 11.79
CA SER A 14 -5.90 -1.89 12.62
C SER A 14 -6.26 -3.13 11.82
N GLN A 15 -7.20 -3.01 10.86
CA GLN A 15 -7.51 -4.10 9.93
C GLN A 15 -6.30 -4.47 9.07
N ALA A 16 -5.62 -3.47 8.48
CA ALA A 16 -4.43 -3.67 7.66
C ALA A 16 -3.22 -4.24 8.43
N HIS A 17 -3.19 -4.15 9.76
CA HIS A 17 -2.10 -4.71 10.56
C HIS A 17 -1.94 -6.22 10.34
N HIS A 18 -3.07 -6.93 10.27
CA HIS A 18 -3.12 -8.38 10.07
C HIS A 18 -2.94 -8.83 8.62
N LEU A 19 -2.98 -7.90 7.66
CA LEU A 19 -2.77 -8.22 6.25
C LEU A 19 -1.29 -8.42 5.95
N ASP A 20 -1.00 -9.40 5.12
CA ASP A 20 0.27 -9.49 4.43
C ASP A 20 0.35 -8.43 3.31
N PRO A 21 1.51 -7.81 3.09
CA PRO A 21 1.67 -6.86 2.01
C PRO A 21 1.54 -7.55 0.65
N VAL A 22 0.60 -7.07 -0.16
CA VAL A 22 0.28 -7.63 -1.48
C VAL A 22 1.07 -6.97 -2.61
N VAL A 23 1.59 -5.76 -2.35
CA VAL A 23 2.46 -5.02 -3.26
C VAL A 23 3.73 -4.63 -2.53
N LEU A 24 4.87 -4.90 -3.16
CA LEU A 24 6.19 -4.52 -2.69
C LEU A 24 6.80 -3.50 -3.65
N ILE A 25 7.17 -2.33 -3.11
CA ILE A 25 7.87 -1.31 -3.89
C ILE A 25 9.37 -1.45 -3.61
N GLY A 26 10.13 -1.70 -4.68
CA GLY A 26 11.58 -1.96 -4.65
C GLY A 26 12.43 -0.71 -4.95
N LYS A 27 13.72 -0.94 -5.31
CA LYS A 27 14.73 0.10 -5.59
C LYS A 27 14.27 1.11 -6.65
N ASN A 28 13.58 0.62 -7.66
CA ASN A 28 13.14 1.43 -8.80
C ASN A 28 11.92 2.31 -8.48
N GLY A 29 11.45 2.30 -7.22
CA GLY A 29 10.32 3.10 -6.80
C GLY A 29 9.00 2.69 -7.45
N ILE A 30 8.11 3.66 -7.64
CA ILE A 30 6.80 3.48 -8.27
C ILE A 30 6.98 3.49 -9.78
N SER A 31 6.47 2.45 -10.45
CA SER A 31 6.39 2.34 -11.91
C SER A 31 4.95 2.09 -12.32
N ASP A 32 4.66 2.16 -13.62
CA ASP A 32 3.31 1.87 -14.16
C ASP A 32 2.83 0.47 -13.77
N GLY A 33 3.72 -0.53 -13.80
CA GLY A 33 3.38 -1.89 -13.34
C GLY A 33 3.05 -1.96 -11.84
N THR A 34 3.69 -1.13 -11.02
CA THR A 34 3.34 -1.01 -9.59
C THR A 34 1.96 -0.39 -9.42
N ILE A 35 1.62 0.64 -10.20
CA ILE A 35 0.30 1.28 -10.18
C ILE A 35 -0.79 0.29 -10.61
N GLU A 36 -0.55 -0.46 -11.70
CA GLU A 36 -1.48 -1.48 -12.18
C GLU A 36 -1.71 -2.58 -11.13
N ALA A 37 -0.63 -3.06 -10.49
CA ALA A 37 -0.72 -4.05 -9.42
C ALA A 37 -1.51 -3.53 -8.21
N VAL A 38 -1.31 -2.25 -7.83
CA VAL A 38 -2.07 -1.60 -6.76
C VAL A 38 -3.56 -1.53 -7.10
N ASN A 39 -3.92 -1.08 -8.30
CA ASN A 39 -5.31 -0.97 -8.73
C ASN A 39 -5.99 -2.34 -8.73
N LYS A 40 -5.36 -3.35 -9.35
CA LYS A 40 -5.89 -4.72 -9.39
C LYS A 40 -6.08 -5.32 -8.00
N ALA A 41 -5.13 -5.07 -7.09
CA ALA A 41 -5.24 -5.55 -5.72
C ALA A 41 -6.36 -4.83 -4.95
N LEU A 42 -6.54 -3.53 -5.18
CA LEU A 42 -7.57 -2.71 -4.55
C LEU A 42 -8.97 -3.12 -5.04
N ASP A 43 -9.15 -3.33 -6.34
CA ASP A 43 -10.40 -3.81 -6.93
C ASP A 43 -10.83 -5.17 -6.36
N ALA A 44 -9.86 -6.03 -6.04
CA ALA A 44 -10.14 -7.36 -5.53
C ALA A 44 -10.41 -7.44 -4.02
N ARG A 45 -9.94 -6.46 -3.22
CA ARG A 45 -9.87 -6.60 -1.75
C ARG A 45 -10.35 -5.39 -0.96
N GLU A 46 -10.61 -4.26 -1.62
CA GLU A 46 -11.04 -2.96 -1.07
C GLU A 46 -10.05 -2.30 -0.08
N LEU A 47 -9.24 -3.08 0.63
CA LEU A 47 -8.17 -2.67 1.53
C LEU A 47 -6.91 -3.49 1.21
N ILE A 48 -5.81 -2.79 0.94
CA ILE A 48 -4.53 -3.42 0.64
C ILE A 48 -3.43 -2.87 1.54
N LYS A 49 -2.41 -3.70 1.78
CA LYS A 49 -1.17 -3.29 2.44
C LYS A 49 -0.05 -3.27 1.41
N VAL A 50 0.63 -2.13 1.30
CA VAL A 50 1.78 -1.94 0.42
C VAL A 50 3.01 -1.80 1.30
N LYS A 51 4.07 -2.57 0.99
CA LYS A 51 5.35 -2.47 1.69
C LYS A 51 6.33 -1.73 0.80
N PHE A 52 6.88 -0.63 1.29
CA PHE A 52 7.98 0.07 0.65
C PHE A 52 9.30 -0.44 1.25
N ARG A 53 10.22 -0.90 0.41
CA ARG A 53 11.59 -1.18 0.83
C ARG A 53 12.43 0.06 0.54
N GLU A 54 12.69 0.86 1.56
CA GLU A 54 13.74 1.87 1.50
C GLU A 54 15.08 1.17 1.29
N PHE A 55 15.71 1.42 0.15
CA PHE A 55 17.13 1.18 -0.01
C PHE A 55 17.77 2.50 0.38
N LYS A 56 18.40 2.54 1.56
CA LYS A 56 19.34 3.62 1.85
C LYS A 56 20.38 3.56 0.75
N ASP A 57 20.49 4.62 -0.04
CA ASP A 57 21.60 4.79 -0.96
C ASP A 57 22.89 4.42 -0.21
N GLU A 58 23.64 3.47 -0.75
CA GLU A 58 24.99 3.21 -0.27
C GLU A 58 25.77 4.53 -0.45
N LYS A 59 26.34 5.02 0.65
CA LYS A 59 27.13 6.26 0.71
C LYS A 59 28.20 6.33 -0.37
#